data_AF-A0A8S0G0A4-F1
#
_entry.id   AF-A0A8S0G0A4-F1
#
_cell.length_a   1.000
_cell.length_b   1.000
_cell.length_c   1.000
_cell.angle_alpha   90.00
_cell.angle_beta   90.00
_cell.angle_gamma   90.00
#
_symmetry.space_group_name_H-M   'P 1'
#
loop_
_entity.id
_entity.type
_entity.pdbx_description
1 polymer ?
#
loop_
_entity_poly.entity_id
_entity_poly.type
_entity_poly.pdbx_seq_one_letter_code
_entity_poly.pdbx_strand_id
1 'polypeptide(L)'
;MGMYAAPSGSTLLIDRNCHKSLAHLLMMNDVVPVWLKPTRNALGILGGIPRGEFTRDSIEEKVAATTQAQWPVHAVITNSTYDGLLYNTDWIKQTLDVPSIHFDSAWVPYTHFHPIYQGKSGMSGERVAGKGLR
;
A
#
# COMPACT_ATOMS: atom_id res chain seq x y z
N MET A 1 0.79 9.60 -10.87
CA MET A 1 1.18 9.61 -9.43
C MET A 1 2.39 8.72 -9.14
N GLY A 2 2.42 7.43 -9.50
CA GLY A 2 3.53 6.55 -9.10
C GLY A 2 4.89 6.80 -9.79
N MET A 3 4.93 7.32 -11.03
CA MET A 3 6.20 7.51 -11.77
C MET A 3 7.22 8.43 -11.07
N TYR A 4 6.76 9.46 -10.34
CA TYR A 4 7.68 10.36 -9.62
C TYR A 4 8.27 9.70 -8.36
N ALA A 5 7.56 8.74 -7.77
CA ALA A 5 7.96 8.05 -6.54
C ALA A 5 8.70 6.74 -6.80
N ALA A 6 8.85 6.34 -8.07
CA ALA A 6 9.38 5.04 -8.47
C ALA A 6 10.45 5.21 -9.56
N PRO A 7 11.72 5.48 -9.19
CA PRO A 7 12.83 5.51 -10.15
C PRO A 7 12.99 4.16 -10.86
N SER A 8 13.54 4.16 -12.08
CA SER A 8 13.83 2.91 -12.80
C SER A 8 14.75 1.98 -11.99
N GLY A 9 14.51 0.68 -12.05
CA GLY A 9 15.20 -0.36 -11.28
C GLY A 9 14.80 -0.44 -9.80
N SER A 10 13.93 0.46 -9.31
CA SER A 10 13.50 0.44 -7.92
C SER A 10 12.46 -0.65 -7.62
N THR A 11 12.36 -1.03 -6.35
CA THR A 11 11.36 -2.00 -5.88
C THR A 11 10.13 -1.28 -5.32
N LEU A 12 8.96 -1.73 -5.74
CA LEU A 12 7.66 -1.22 -5.28
C LEU A 12 6.90 -2.29 -4.51
N LEU A 13 6.34 -1.92 -3.37
CA LEU A 13 5.46 -2.79 -2.58
C LEU A 13 4.00 -2.50 -2.95
N ILE A 14 3.32 -3.44 -3.62
CA ILE A 14 2.01 -3.18 -4.23
C ILE A 14 0.97 -4.15 -3.69
N ASP A 15 -0.19 -3.62 -3.30
CA ASP A 15 -1.37 -4.41 -3.00
C ASP A 15 -1.79 -5.25 -4.21
N ARG A 16 -1.91 -6.58 -4.04
CA ARG A 16 -2.38 -7.46 -5.10
C ARG A 16 -3.84 -7.20 -5.49
N ASN A 17 -4.60 -6.50 -4.63
CA ASN A 17 -5.96 -6.00 -4.91
C ASN A 17 -5.97 -4.63 -5.64
N CYS A 18 -4.88 -4.28 -6.33
CA CYS A 18 -4.75 -3.00 -7.02
C CYS A 18 -5.73 -2.83 -8.20
N HIS A 19 -6.19 -1.60 -8.44
CA HIS A 19 -6.91 -1.26 -9.67
C HIS A 19 -6.03 -1.42 -10.92
N LYS A 20 -6.64 -1.72 -12.08
CA LYS A 20 -5.93 -1.97 -13.36
C LYS A 20 -4.98 -0.84 -13.78
N SER A 21 -5.20 0.39 -13.33
CA SER A 21 -4.28 1.52 -13.60
C SER A 21 -2.89 1.29 -13.01
N LEU A 22 -2.77 0.57 -11.89
CA LEU A 22 -1.49 0.20 -11.29
C LEU A 22 -0.80 -0.92 -12.08
N ALA A 23 -1.56 -1.82 -12.71
CA ALA A 23 -0.99 -2.77 -13.67
C ALA A 23 -0.41 -2.05 -14.90
N HIS A 24 -1.12 -1.05 -15.45
CA HIS A 24 -0.57 -0.23 -16.52
C HIS A 24 0.67 0.56 -16.07
N LEU A 25 0.70 1.06 -14.83
CA LEU A 25 1.89 1.71 -14.27
C LEU A 25 3.08 0.76 -14.27
N LEU A 26 2.90 -0.49 -13.86
CA LEU A 26 3.96 -1.50 -13.90
C LEU A 26 4.43 -1.84 -15.32
N MET A 27 3.54 -1.81 -16.31
CA MET A 27 3.91 -2.03 -17.72
C MET A 27 4.70 -0.86 -18.32
N MET A 28 4.45 0.36 -17.85
CA MET A 28 5.08 1.59 -18.37
C MET A 28 6.39 1.95 -17.68
N ASN A 29 6.71 1.33 -16.53
CA ASN A 29 7.86 1.68 -15.72
C ASN A 29 8.74 0.46 -15.47
N ASP A 30 10.05 0.66 -15.58
CA ASP A 30 11.04 -0.37 -15.28
C ASP A 30 11.22 -0.48 -13.76
N VAL A 31 10.36 -1.25 -13.09
CA VAL A 31 10.36 -1.41 -11.63
C VAL A 31 10.15 -2.88 -11.26
N VAL A 32 10.60 -3.26 -10.07
CA VAL A 32 10.46 -4.62 -9.54
C VAL A 32 9.28 -4.64 -8.55
N PRO A 33 8.12 -5.26 -8.89
CA PRO A 33 6.98 -5.32 -7.98
C PRO A 33 7.13 -6.45 -6.96
N VAL A 34 7.01 -6.11 -5.68
CA VAL A 34 6.80 -7.05 -4.57
C VAL A 34 5.35 -6.92 -4.10
N TRP A 35 4.67 -8.05 -3.93
CA TRP A 35 3.22 -8.06 -3.71
C TRP A 35 2.84 -8.23 -2.24
N LEU A 36 1.94 -7.38 -1.76
CA LEU A 36 1.18 -7.59 -0.52
C LEU A 36 -0.01 -8.51 -0.81
N LYS A 37 -0.14 -9.59 -0.05
CA LYS A 37 -1.21 -10.59 -0.28
C LYS A 37 -2.44 -10.29 0.58
N PRO A 38 -3.58 -9.90 -0.02
CA PRO A 38 -4.84 -9.74 0.72
C PRO A 38 -5.42 -11.10 1.12
N THR A 39 -6.30 -11.09 2.12
CA THR A 39 -7.11 -12.26 2.47
C THR A 39 -8.31 -12.41 1.54
N ARG A 40 -8.93 -13.60 1.54
CA ARG A 40 -10.22 -13.83 0.88
C ARG A 40 -11.08 -14.77 1.72
N ASN A 41 -12.40 -14.60 1.69
CA ASN A 41 -13.32 -15.55 2.31
C ASN A 41 -13.84 -16.57 1.27
N ALA A 42 -14.64 -17.55 1.74
CA ALA A 42 -15.21 -18.60 0.89
C ALA A 42 -16.17 -18.09 -0.21
N LEU A 43 -16.69 -16.87 -0.06
CA LEU A 43 -17.55 -16.21 -1.05
C LEU A 43 -16.76 -15.45 -2.13
N GLY A 44 -15.43 -15.42 -2.02
CA GLY A 44 -14.56 -14.69 -2.93
C GLY A 44 -14.40 -13.20 -2.61
N ILE A 45 -15.01 -12.70 -1.53
CA ILE A 45 -14.84 -11.32 -1.07
C ILE A 45 -13.40 -11.13 -0.62
N LEU A 46 -12.75 -10.09 -1.15
CA LEU A 46 -11.38 -9.75 -0.81
C LEU A 46 -11.34 -8.99 0.51
N GLY A 47 -10.66 -9.58 1.48
CA GLY A 47 -10.40 -8.95 2.76
C GLY A 47 -9.22 -7.98 2.68
N GLY A 48 -8.86 -7.43 3.84
CA GLY A 48 -7.65 -6.62 3.96
C GLY A 48 -6.37 -7.46 3.91
N ILE A 49 -5.24 -6.77 3.76
CA ILE A 49 -3.88 -7.28 3.93
C ILE A 49 -3.65 -7.56 5.42
N PRO A 50 -3.26 -8.79 5.83
CA PRO A 50 -2.93 -9.12 7.21
C PRO A 50 -1.82 -8.25 7.79
N ARG A 51 -1.83 -8.00 9.11
CA ARG A 51 -0.76 -7.23 9.79
C ARG A 51 0.64 -7.80 9.55
N GLY A 52 0.76 -9.12 9.48
CA GLY A 52 2.04 -9.80 9.22
C GLY A 52 2.71 -9.37 7.92
N GLU A 53 1.93 -9.03 6.88
CA GLU A 53 2.46 -8.59 5.59
C GLU A 53 3.14 -7.22 5.64
N PHE A 54 2.87 -6.39 6.66
CA PHE A 54 3.49 -5.07 6.85
C PHE A 54 4.73 -5.11 7.76
N THR A 55 5.08 -6.28 8.31
CA THR A 55 6.26 -6.44 9.16
C THR A 55 7.55 -6.42 8.33
N ARG A 56 8.64 -5.97 8.95
CA ARG A 56 9.96 -5.95 8.31
C ARG A 56 10.37 -7.34 7.83
N ASP A 57 10.30 -8.33 8.71
CA ASP A 57 10.66 -9.73 8.41
C ASP A 57 9.91 -10.25 7.17
N SER A 58 8.59 -10.02 7.10
CA SER A 58 7.80 -10.46 5.94
C SER A 58 8.19 -9.75 4.63
N ILE A 59 8.61 -8.49 4.69
CA ILE A 59 9.08 -7.76 3.52
C ILE A 59 10.48 -8.25 3.12
N GLU A 60 11.38 -8.47 4.08
CA GLU A 60 12.72 -9.02 3.83
C GLU A 60 12.64 -10.39 3.15
N GLU A 61 11.77 -11.29 3.61
CA GLU A 61 11.53 -12.59 2.97
C GLU A 61 11.06 -12.45 1.51
N LYS A 62 10.11 -11.55 1.25
CA LYS A 62 9.60 -11.32 -0.11
C LYS A 62 10.64 -10.70 -1.04
N VAL A 63 11.44 -9.77 -0.53
CA VAL A 63 12.55 -9.16 -1.28
C VAL A 63 13.59 -10.22 -1.61
N ALA A 64 14.00 -11.04 -0.65
CA ALA A 64 14.96 -12.13 -0.88
C ALA A 64 14.44 -13.16 -1.90
N ALA A 65 13.13 -13.40 -1.95
CA ALA A 65 12.48 -14.30 -2.91
C ALA A 65 12.28 -13.68 -4.31
N THR A 66 12.56 -12.39 -4.50
CA THR A 66 12.30 -11.67 -5.76
C THR A 66 13.59 -11.25 -6.43
N THR A 67 13.86 -11.76 -7.63
CA THR A 67 15.05 -11.43 -8.43
C THR A 67 15.16 -9.91 -8.63
N GLN A 68 16.35 -9.35 -8.41
CA GLN A 68 16.67 -7.91 -8.52
C GLN A 68 15.92 -7.00 -7.55
N ALA A 69 15.13 -7.54 -6.62
CA ALA A 69 14.47 -6.71 -5.62
C ALA A 69 15.48 -6.14 -4.62
N GLN A 70 15.19 -4.91 -4.21
CA GLN A 70 15.86 -4.18 -3.14
C GLN A 70 14.80 -3.80 -2.10
N TRP A 71 15.21 -3.15 -1.02
CA TRP A 71 14.24 -2.63 -0.07
C TRP A 71 13.24 -1.69 -0.77
N PRO A 72 11.91 -1.83 -0.57
CA PRO A 72 10.94 -1.03 -1.30
C PRO A 72 11.08 0.47 -1.01
N VAL A 73 11.05 1.28 -2.05
CA VAL A 73 11.12 2.75 -1.93
C VAL A 73 9.74 3.40 -1.89
N HIS A 74 8.73 2.72 -2.42
CA HIS A 74 7.36 3.21 -2.45
C HIS A 74 6.36 2.05 -2.31
N ALA A 75 5.34 2.27 -1.49
CA ALA A 75 4.28 1.31 -1.24
C ALA A 75 2.93 1.86 -1.71
N VAL A 76 2.11 1.02 -2.34
CA VAL A 76 0.75 1.37 -2.77
C VAL A 76 -0.25 0.41 -2.12
N ILE A 77 -1.18 0.96 -1.35
CA ILE A 77 -2.19 0.21 -0.60
C ILE A 77 -3.57 0.74 -0.99
N THR A 78 -4.50 -0.14 -1.36
CA THR A 78 -5.87 0.24 -1.68
C THR A 78 -6.67 0.37 -0.38
N ASN A 79 -7.12 1.60 -0.04
CA ASN A 79 -7.87 1.87 1.18
C ASN A 79 -9.06 2.81 0.93
N SER A 80 -10.30 2.40 1.13
CA SER A 80 -10.73 1.07 1.56
C SER A 80 -10.58 0.02 0.46
N THR A 81 -10.78 -1.26 0.80
CA THR A 81 -11.13 -2.26 -0.23
C THR A 81 -12.42 -1.86 -0.95
N TYR A 82 -12.68 -2.48 -2.10
CA TYR A 82 -13.94 -2.29 -2.83
C TYR A 82 -15.17 -2.56 -1.95
N ASP A 83 -15.11 -3.63 -1.15
CA ASP A 83 -16.21 -4.05 -0.27
C ASP A 83 -16.27 -3.28 1.07
N GLY A 84 -15.54 -2.16 1.20
CA GLY A 84 -15.69 -1.23 2.32
C GLY A 84 -14.87 -1.54 3.58
N LEU A 85 -13.82 -2.36 3.48
CA LEU A 85 -12.91 -2.60 4.60
C LEU A 85 -11.88 -1.46 4.68
N LEU A 86 -12.00 -0.64 5.72
CA LEU A 86 -11.05 0.44 6.03
C LEU A 86 -9.88 -0.08 6.86
N TYR A 87 -8.68 0.40 6.55
CA TYR A 87 -7.49 0.11 7.35
C TYR A 87 -7.33 1.11 8.50
N ASN A 88 -6.61 0.70 9.55
CA ASN A 88 -6.02 1.64 10.51
C ASN A 88 -4.77 2.24 9.86
N THR A 89 -4.90 3.42 9.26
CA THR A 89 -3.83 4.05 8.49
C THR A 89 -2.72 4.58 9.41
N ASP A 90 -3.03 5.00 10.63
CA ASP A 90 -2.03 5.46 11.60
C ASP A 90 -1.06 4.32 11.96
N TRP A 91 -1.61 3.12 12.21
CA TRP A 91 -0.79 1.93 12.47
C TRP A 91 0.09 1.57 11.27
N ILE A 92 -0.44 1.63 10.04
CA ILE A 92 0.34 1.35 8.82
C ILE A 92 1.46 2.38 8.66
N LYS A 93 1.18 3.67 8.84
CA LYS A 93 2.18 4.74 8.75
C LYS A 93 3.32 4.55 9.76
N GLN A 94 3.02 4.08 10.96
CA GLN A 94 4.01 3.84 12.01
C GLN A 94 4.79 2.53 11.80
N THR A 95 4.15 1.49 11.29
CA THR A 95 4.73 0.13 11.23
C THR A 95 5.45 -0.17 9.93
N LEU A 96 4.89 0.24 8.79
CA LEU A 96 5.42 -0.12 7.48
C LEU A 96 6.68 0.68 7.20
N ASP A 97 7.87 0.08 7.26
CA ASP A 97 9.17 0.77 7.10
C ASP A 97 9.51 1.09 5.62
N VAL A 98 8.61 1.79 4.93
CA VAL A 98 8.82 2.29 3.55
C VAL A 98 8.77 3.82 3.58
N PRO A 99 9.70 4.52 2.91
CA PRO A 99 9.80 5.98 3.00
C PRO A 99 8.66 6.70 2.28
N SER A 100 8.00 6.07 1.30
CA SER A 100 6.82 6.65 0.65
C SER A 100 5.65 5.67 0.62
N ILE A 101 4.48 6.13 1.04
CA ILE A 101 3.25 5.33 1.06
C ILE A 101 2.17 6.12 0.31
N HIS A 102 1.55 5.47 -0.66
CA HIS A 102 0.39 5.96 -1.39
C HIS A 102 -0.84 5.13 -1.03
N PHE A 103 -1.84 5.78 -0.45
CA PHE A 103 -3.13 5.16 -0.20
C PHE A 103 -4.08 5.44 -1.37
N ASP A 104 -4.31 4.45 -2.23
CA ASP A 104 -5.31 4.55 -3.29
C ASP A 104 -6.71 4.58 -2.66
N SER A 105 -7.22 5.81 -2.50
CA SER A 105 -8.42 6.13 -1.72
C SER A 105 -9.62 6.51 -2.58
N ALA A 106 -9.65 6.05 -3.84
CA ALA A 106 -10.71 6.36 -4.79
C ALA A 106 -12.12 6.01 -4.28
N TRP A 107 -12.26 4.98 -3.44
CA TRP A 107 -13.54 4.53 -2.87
C TRP A 107 -14.04 5.37 -1.68
N VAL A 108 -13.16 6.15 -1.05
CA VAL A 108 -13.46 6.83 0.23
C VAL A 108 -13.09 8.32 0.24
N PRO A 109 -13.48 9.11 -0.79
CA PRO A 109 -13.15 10.54 -0.87
C PRO A 109 -13.84 11.39 0.21
N TYR A 110 -14.76 10.80 0.97
CA TYR A 110 -15.58 11.45 1.98
C TYR A 110 -15.04 11.30 3.42
N THR A 111 -13.93 10.57 3.62
CA THR A 111 -13.41 10.23 4.95
C THR A 111 -13.02 11.43 5.82
N HIS A 112 -12.80 12.60 5.22
CA HIS A 112 -12.52 13.82 5.97
C HIS A 112 -13.75 14.40 6.68
N PHE A 113 -14.96 14.10 6.22
CA PHE A 113 -16.17 14.82 6.61
C PHE A 113 -16.98 14.16 7.74
N HIS A 114 -16.50 13.05 8.30
CA HIS A 114 -17.16 12.40 9.43
C HIS A 114 -16.16 11.81 10.43
N PRO A 115 -16.32 12.07 11.74
CA PRO A 115 -15.33 11.67 12.76
C PRO A 115 -15.15 10.16 12.91
N ILE A 116 -16.13 9.34 12.48
CA ILE A 116 -16.00 7.87 12.51
C ILE A 116 -14.80 7.37 11.69
N TYR A 117 -14.33 8.15 10.71
CA TYR A 117 -13.21 7.79 9.84
C TYR A 117 -11.85 8.30 10.35
N GLN A 118 -11.79 8.91 11.53
CA GLN A 118 -10.51 9.27 12.15
C GLN A 118 -9.60 8.03 12.27
N GLY A 119 -8.34 8.21 11.88
CA GLY A 119 -7.31 7.16 11.81
C GLY A 119 -7.51 6.12 10.69
N LYS A 120 -8.44 6.36 9.75
CA LYS A 120 -8.78 5.42 8.66
C LYS A 120 -8.53 5.97 7.26
N SER A 121 -8.13 7.23 7.15
CA SER A 121 -7.74 7.86 5.88
C SER A 121 -6.24 8.06 5.82
N GLY A 122 -5.66 8.01 4.61
CA GLY A 122 -4.26 8.38 4.40
C GLY A 122 -3.95 9.80 4.87
N MET A 123 -4.96 10.69 4.85
CA MET A 123 -4.87 12.09 5.26
C MET A 123 -5.19 12.32 6.75
N SER A 124 -5.57 11.29 7.50
CA SER A 124 -5.83 11.41 8.94
C SER A 124 -4.53 11.62 9.73
N GLY A 125 -4.61 12.35 10.85
CA GLY A 125 -3.51 12.50 11.80
C GLY A 125 -2.38 13.41 11.33
N GLU A 126 -1.31 13.45 12.12
CA GLU A 126 -0.12 14.23 11.81
C GLU A 126 0.81 13.51 10.81
N ARG A 127 1.72 14.27 10.21
CA ARG A 127 2.77 13.69 9.36
C ARG A 127 3.74 12.87 10.21
N VAL A 128 4.08 11.68 9.73
CA VAL A 128 5.17 10.89 10.31
C VAL A 128 6.48 11.37 9.73
N ALA A 129 7.43 11.75 10.58
CA ALA A 129 8.74 12.23 10.16
C ALA A 129 9.45 11.18 9.28
N GLY A 130 10.08 11.62 8.19
CA GLY A 130 10.77 10.74 7.25
C GLY A 130 9.85 9.98 6.27
N LYS A 131 8.52 10.16 6.34
CA LYS A 131 7.57 9.51 5.42
C LYS A 131 6.87 10.48 4.47
N GLY A 132 7.02 10.22 3.17
CA GLY A 132 6.22 10.83 2.12
C GLY A 132 4.86 10.15 1.99
N LEU A 133 3.83 10.73 2.60
CA LEU A 133 2.43 10.30 2.46
C LEU A 133 1.82 10.99 1.24
N ARG A 134 1.27 10.20 0.31
CA ARG A 134 0.63 10.69 -0.91
C ARG A 134 -0.71 10.00 -1.17
#